data_AF-A0A1M4ZV44-F1
#
_entry.id   AF-A0A1M4ZV44-F1
#
_cell.length_a   1.000
_cell.length_b   1.000
_cell.length_c   1.000
_cell.angle_alpha   90.00
_cell.angle_beta   90.00
_cell.angle_gamma   90.00
#
_symmetry.space_group_name_H-M   'P 1'
#
loop_
_entity.id
_entity.type
_entity.pdbx_description
1 polymer ?
#
loop_
_entity_poly.entity_id
_entity_poly.type
_entity_poly.pdbx_seq_one_letter_code
_entity_poly.pdbx_strand_id
1 'polypeptide(L)'
;MTKNSTLIAALILLLFSTSGCGNKKKNKPAEAHIEMDKVRSEEVKIAAGQELRSWLSAGISGVQFLQTSQWKIGDRVFLNSHNDRGYLLLLNQDKDPLAEVDYVQVLYAVKDAGKWNIYLESLPNLIIPRKKENGRFVANNLVQLAAAGEKEMDKTYKNGNGKVNDELVNREFNDDLRKNHERFLSKKIKN
;
A
#
# COMPACT_ATOMS: atom_id res chain seq x y z
N MET A 1 43.80 21.50 -75.68
CA MET A 1 43.84 20.90 -74.31
C MET A 1 45.20 21.29 -73.75
N THR A 2 45.42 22.11 -72.73
CA THR A 2 44.66 22.65 -71.59
C THR A 2 45.27 24.02 -71.27
N LYS A 3 44.46 25.08 -71.08
CA LYS A 3 44.90 26.40 -70.61
C LYS A 3 44.42 26.61 -69.17
N ASN A 4 45.38 26.92 -68.30
CA ASN A 4 45.45 27.96 -67.27
C ASN A 4 44.18 28.41 -66.51
N SER A 5 44.41 28.61 -65.20
CA SER A 5 44.15 29.87 -64.45
C SER A 5 43.24 29.75 -63.22
N THR A 6 43.88 29.66 -62.06
CA THR A 6 43.86 30.66 -60.96
C THR A 6 42.55 31.41 -60.64
N LEU A 7 41.96 31.05 -59.49
CA LEU A 7 41.70 31.91 -58.30
C LEU A 7 40.60 33.01 -58.29
N ILE A 8 39.97 33.07 -57.10
CA ILE A 8 39.31 34.19 -56.37
C ILE A 8 37.77 34.20 -56.31
N ALA A 9 37.31 33.83 -55.11
CA ALA A 9 36.27 34.38 -54.24
C ALA A 9 35.15 35.26 -54.83
N ALA A 10 33.91 34.91 -54.45
CA ALA A 10 32.90 35.89 -54.08
C ALA A 10 32.00 35.32 -52.97
N LEU A 11 31.94 36.07 -51.88
CA LEU A 11 31.19 35.88 -50.66
C LEU A 11 29.80 36.51 -50.85
N ILE A 12 28.70 35.77 -50.68
CA ILE A 12 27.38 36.37 -50.39
C ILE A 12 26.67 35.53 -49.33
N LEU A 13 26.58 36.11 -48.12
CA LEU A 13 25.63 35.75 -47.08
C LEU A 13 24.20 35.93 -47.61
N LEU A 14 23.26 35.08 -47.20
CA LEU A 14 21.96 35.53 -46.72
C LEU A 14 21.28 34.46 -45.87
N LEU A 15 20.77 34.95 -44.74
CA LEU A 15 20.17 34.25 -43.62
C LEU A 15 18.75 33.78 -43.95
N PHE A 16 18.40 32.55 -43.56
CA PHE A 16 17.03 32.20 -43.22
C PHE A 16 17.02 31.44 -41.90
N SER A 17 16.76 32.19 -40.84
CA SER A 17 16.16 31.70 -39.61
C SER A 17 14.71 31.32 -39.88
N THR A 18 14.38 30.03 -39.75
CA THR A 18 13.03 29.64 -39.33
C THR A 18 13.14 28.66 -38.16
N SER A 19 12.38 28.98 -37.14
CA SER A 19 12.39 28.42 -35.81
C SER A 19 11.95 26.95 -35.82
N GLY A 20 12.90 26.04 -35.68
CA GLY A 20 12.61 24.65 -35.33
C GLY A 20 12.30 24.56 -33.84
N CYS A 21 11.04 24.79 -33.46
CA CYS A 21 10.48 24.35 -32.18
C CYS A 21 10.55 22.81 -32.12
N GLY A 22 11.71 22.28 -31.73
CA GLY A 22 11.86 20.89 -31.33
C GLY A 22 11.12 20.67 -30.02
N ASN A 23 9.92 20.11 -30.13
CA ASN A 23 9.03 19.71 -29.06
C ASN A 23 9.79 19.16 -27.84
N LYS A 24 9.67 19.87 -26.71
CA LYS A 24 9.87 19.30 -25.38
C LYS A 24 8.86 18.18 -25.20
N LYS A 25 9.25 16.92 -25.43
CA LYS A 25 8.59 15.78 -24.80
C LYS A 25 8.86 15.88 -23.30
N LYS A 26 7.97 16.58 -22.58
CA LYS A 26 7.85 16.42 -21.14
C LYS A 26 7.47 14.97 -20.90
N ASN A 27 8.44 14.16 -20.48
CA ASN A 27 8.16 12.88 -19.82
C ASN A 27 7.38 13.20 -18.53
N LYS A 28 6.04 13.20 -18.61
CA LYS A 28 5.14 13.36 -17.46
C LYS A 28 4.17 12.20 -17.16
N PRO A 29 4.41 10.92 -17.55
CA PRO A 29 3.54 9.84 -17.08
C PRO A 29 3.88 9.39 -15.65
N ALA A 30 5.16 9.39 -15.24
CA ALA A 30 5.57 8.80 -13.95
C ALA A 30 5.05 9.57 -12.73
N GLU A 31 5.07 10.91 -12.75
CA GLU A 31 4.63 11.75 -11.62
C GLU A 31 3.11 11.63 -11.37
N ALA A 32 2.31 11.62 -12.43
CA ALA A 32 0.85 11.50 -12.33
C ALA A 32 0.41 10.11 -11.82
N HIS A 33 1.10 9.04 -12.24
CA HIS A 33 0.85 7.69 -11.71
C HIS A 33 1.19 7.58 -10.21
N ILE A 34 2.32 8.13 -9.78
CA ILE A 34 2.72 8.14 -8.35
C ILE A 34 1.71 8.93 -7.50
N GLU A 35 1.19 10.04 -8.01
CA GLU A 35 0.19 10.86 -7.31
C GLU A 35 -1.15 10.12 -7.17
N MET A 36 -1.60 9.44 -8.23
CA MET A 36 -2.82 8.63 -8.20
C MET A 36 -2.73 7.47 -7.20
N ASP A 37 -1.60 6.75 -7.18
CA ASP A 37 -1.41 5.63 -6.26
C ASP A 37 -1.39 6.09 -4.80
N LYS A 38 -0.84 7.27 -4.52
CA LYS A 38 -0.92 7.90 -3.19
C LYS A 38 -2.36 8.23 -2.80
N VAL A 39 -3.12 8.87 -3.69
CA VAL A 39 -4.53 9.21 -3.41
C VAL A 39 -5.33 7.94 -3.11
N ARG A 40 -5.18 6.89 -3.92
CA ARG A 40 -5.86 5.60 -3.70
C ARG A 40 -5.47 4.94 -2.39
N SER A 41 -4.18 5.00 -2.04
CA SER A 41 -3.67 4.48 -0.77
C SER A 41 -4.28 5.23 0.42
N GLU A 42 -4.42 6.56 0.34
CA GLU A 42 -5.07 7.34 1.41
C GLU A 42 -6.58 7.05 1.50
N GLU A 43 -7.29 6.94 0.38
CA GLU A 43 -8.73 6.60 0.36
C GLU A 43 -9.01 5.31 1.13
N VAL A 44 -8.24 4.25 0.87
CA VAL A 44 -8.47 2.94 1.49
C VAL A 44 -8.04 2.94 2.97
N LYS A 45 -6.99 3.67 3.35
CA LYS A 45 -6.60 3.83 4.77
C LYS A 45 -7.67 4.56 5.57
N ILE A 46 -8.27 5.62 5.00
CA ILE A 46 -9.38 6.33 5.63
C ILE A 46 -10.57 5.39 5.83
N ALA A 47 -10.95 4.62 4.81
CA ALA A 47 -12.03 3.65 4.90
C ALA A 47 -11.75 2.58 5.98
N ALA A 48 -10.55 2.00 6.01
CA ALA A 48 -10.14 1.05 7.05
C ALA A 48 -10.21 1.65 8.46
N GLY A 49 -9.73 2.88 8.63
CA GLY A 49 -9.81 3.59 9.90
C GLY A 49 -11.24 3.87 10.35
N GLN A 50 -12.16 4.15 9.42
CA GLN A 50 -13.58 4.37 9.69
C GLN A 50 -14.28 3.06 10.08
N GLU A 51 -14.08 1.99 9.31
CA GLU A 51 -14.66 0.67 9.57
C GLU A 51 -14.23 0.11 10.93
N LEU A 52 -12.92 0.16 11.25
CA LEU A 52 -12.41 -0.31 12.55
C LEU A 52 -13.05 0.43 13.73
N ARG A 53 -13.19 1.76 13.63
CA ARG A 53 -13.85 2.56 14.68
C ARG A 53 -15.34 2.23 14.78
N SER A 54 -16.00 2.02 13.65
CA SER A 54 -17.41 1.59 13.59
C SER A 54 -17.60 0.24 14.29
N TRP A 55 -16.79 -0.76 13.95
CA TRP A 55 -16.85 -2.09 14.56
C TRP A 55 -16.53 -2.06 16.07
N LEU A 56 -15.56 -1.25 16.48
CA LEU A 56 -15.26 -1.01 17.89
C LEU A 56 -16.47 -0.43 18.63
N SER A 57 -17.09 0.62 18.09
CA SER A 57 -18.27 1.27 18.66
C SER A 57 -19.49 0.34 18.69
N ALA A 58 -19.61 -0.56 17.71
CA ALA A 58 -20.69 -1.53 17.62
C ALA A 58 -20.51 -2.74 18.56
N GLY A 59 -19.40 -2.81 19.32
CA GLY A 59 -19.13 -3.92 20.23
C GLY A 59 -18.78 -5.22 19.53
N ILE A 60 -18.26 -5.18 18.30
CA ILE A 60 -17.82 -6.38 17.56
C ILE A 60 -16.63 -7.00 18.29
N SER A 61 -16.77 -8.23 18.79
CA SER A 61 -15.81 -8.86 19.69
C SER A 61 -14.42 -9.01 19.07
N GLY A 62 -14.37 -9.31 17.77
CA GLY A 62 -13.14 -9.55 17.02
C GLY A 62 -12.24 -8.31 16.85
N VAL A 63 -12.63 -7.13 17.34
CA VAL A 63 -11.78 -5.92 17.36
C VAL A 63 -11.61 -5.30 18.74
N GLN A 64 -12.21 -5.87 19.79
CA GLN A 64 -12.23 -5.23 21.11
C GLN A 64 -10.85 -5.17 21.76
N PHE A 65 -9.94 -6.08 21.40
CA PHE A 65 -8.54 -6.01 21.81
C PHE A 65 -7.86 -4.68 21.42
N LEU A 66 -8.37 -3.97 20.41
CA LEU A 66 -7.84 -2.66 20.02
C LEU A 66 -8.11 -1.58 21.07
N GLN A 67 -9.08 -1.75 21.97
CA GLN A 67 -9.33 -0.79 23.06
C GLN A 67 -8.18 -0.76 24.07
N THR A 68 -7.57 -1.92 24.33
CA THR A 68 -6.44 -2.07 25.25
C THR A 68 -5.08 -1.96 24.54
N SER A 69 -5.08 -1.61 23.26
CA SER A 69 -3.86 -1.56 22.45
C SER A 69 -3.58 -0.15 21.92
N GLN A 70 -2.34 0.11 21.54
CA GLN A 70 -2.00 1.18 20.62
C GLN A 70 -2.00 0.59 19.21
N TRP A 71 -2.82 1.14 18.31
CA TRP A 71 -2.93 0.62 16.96
C TRP A 71 -2.90 1.72 15.90
N LYS A 72 -2.46 1.35 14.69
CA LYS A 72 -2.58 2.18 13.49
C LYS A 72 -2.72 1.33 12.24
N ILE A 73 -3.32 1.89 11.19
CA ILE A 73 -3.13 1.37 9.84
C ILE A 73 -1.71 1.72 9.38
N GLY A 74 -0.98 0.76 8.85
CA GLY A 74 0.34 0.92 8.28
C GLY A 74 0.34 1.90 7.11
N ASP A 75 1.48 2.54 6.89
CA ASP A 75 1.58 3.62 5.90
C ASP A 75 1.53 3.09 4.47
N ARG A 76 2.03 1.86 4.26
CA ARG A 76 2.06 1.16 2.98
C ARG A 76 0.79 0.36 2.73
N VAL A 77 0.28 0.47 1.50
CA VAL A 77 -0.87 -0.28 0.98
C VAL A 77 -0.39 -1.14 -0.18
N PHE A 78 -0.89 -2.37 -0.25
CA PHE A 78 -0.51 -3.38 -1.25
C PHE A 78 -1.67 -3.57 -2.24
N LEU A 79 -1.82 -2.65 -3.20
CA LEU A 79 -2.89 -2.67 -4.19
C LEU A 79 -2.53 -3.56 -5.40
N ASN A 80 -3.53 -4.20 -6.00
CA ASN A 80 -3.37 -4.79 -7.33
C ASN A 80 -3.14 -3.68 -8.38
N SER A 81 -2.74 -4.06 -9.59
CA SER A 81 -2.47 -3.13 -10.69
C SER A 81 -3.69 -2.31 -11.12
N HIS A 82 -4.91 -2.71 -10.73
CA HIS A 82 -6.16 -2.00 -11.02
C HIS A 82 -6.53 -0.99 -9.93
N ASN A 83 -5.80 -0.96 -8.81
CA ASN A 83 -6.07 -0.10 -7.66
C ASN A 83 -7.50 -0.23 -7.10
N ASP A 84 -8.10 -1.41 -7.20
CA ASP A 84 -9.45 -1.71 -6.73
C ASP A 84 -9.49 -2.82 -5.67
N ARG A 85 -8.36 -3.50 -5.42
CA ARG A 85 -8.22 -4.52 -4.37
C ARG A 85 -6.84 -4.45 -3.77
N GLY A 86 -6.70 -4.89 -2.53
CA GLY A 86 -5.38 -4.97 -1.91
C GLY A 86 -5.40 -5.31 -0.45
N TYR A 87 -4.22 -5.19 0.15
CA TYR A 87 -4.01 -5.45 1.56
C TYR A 87 -3.58 -4.18 2.30
N LEU A 88 -3.97 -4.09 3.57
CA LEU A 88 -3.44 -3.14 4.54
C LEU A 88 -2.91 -3.89 5.75
N LEU A 89 -1.99 -3.26 6.46
CA LEU A 89 -1.49 -3.77 7.73
C LEU A 89 -2.15 -3.00 8.87
N LEU A 90 -2.83 -3.70 9.77
CA LEU A 90 -3.24 -3.16 11.07
C LEU A 90 -2.16 -3.52 12.08
N LEU A 91 -1.42 -2.49 12.51
CA LEU A 91 -0.33 -2.62 13.47
C LEU A 91 -0.92 -2.50 14.86
N ASN A 92 -0.70 -3.51 15.69
CA ASN A 92 -1.32 -3.62 17.00
C ASN A 92 -0.28 -3.90 18.08
N GLN A 93 -0.03 -2.91 18.94
CA GLN A 93 0.85 -3.02 20.08
C GLN A 93 0.02 -3.08 21.36
N ASP A 94 0.12 -4.17 22.11
CA ASP A 94 -0.60 -4.31 23.39
C ASP A 94 -0.08 -3.28 24.41
N LYS A 95 -0.95 -2.67 25.23
CA LYS A 95 -0.50 -1.76 26.29
C LYS A 95 -0.09 -2.50 27.56
N ASP A 96 -0.40 -3.79 27.70
CA ASP A 96 0.03 -4.59 28.84
C ASP A 96 1.58 -4.73 28.85
N PRO A 97 2.28 -4.27 29.90
CA PRO A 97 3.72 -4.44 30.03
C PRO A 97 4.16 -5.90 30.19
N LEU A 98 3.25 -6.81 30.52
CA LEU A 98 3.49 -8.25 30.63
C LEU A 98 3.23 -9.01 29.33
N ALA A 99 2.59 -8.38 28.33
CA ALA A 99 2.38 -9.04 27.03
C ALA A 99 3.73 -9.45 26.43
N GLU A 100 3.77 -10.68 25.90
CA GLU A 100 4.99 -11.26 25.33
C GLU A 100 5.12 -10.99 23.82
N VAL A 101 4.02 -10.59 23.18
CA VAL A 101 3.90 -10.45 21.73
C VAL A 101 3.09 -9.21 21.37
N ASP A 102 3.36 -8.69 20.19
CA ASP A 102 2.55 -7.70 19.48
C ASP A 102 2.05 -8.32 18.16
N TYR A 103 1.10 -7.69 17.50
CA TYR A 103 0.45 -8.26 16.33
C TYR A 103 0.50 -7.33 15.12
N VAL A 104 0.61 -7.93 13.94
CA VAL A 104 0.29 -7.28 12.67
C VAL A 104 -0.83 -8.08 12.02
N GLN A 105 -2.02 -7.49 11.94
CA GLN A 105 -3.15 -8.09 11.24
C GLN A 105 -3.15 -7.64 9.79
N VAL A 106 -3.45 -8.58 8.88
CA VAL A 106 -3.62 -8.25 7.46
C VAL A 106 -5.10 -8.02 7.19
N LEU A 107 -5.43 -6.80 6.81
CA LEU A 107 -6.75 -6.43 6.31
C LEU A 107 -6.78 -6.63 4.80
N TYR A 108 -7.89 -7.14 4.29
CA TYR A 108 -8.16 -7.15 2.86
C TYR A 108 -9.14 -6.05 2.50
N ALA A 109 -8.96 -5.41 1.35
CA ALA A 109 -9.80 -4.31 0.89
C ALA A 109 -10.25 -4.54 -0.55
N VAL A 110 -11.53 -4.23 -0.81
CA VAL A 110 -12.13 -4.29 -2.14
C VAL A 110 -12.97 -3.06 -2.40
N LYS A 111 -12.77 -2.44 -3.55
CA LYS A 111 -13.60 -1.36 -4.05
C LYS A 111 -14.76 -1.94 -4.85
N ASP A 112 -15.97 -1.79 -4.32
CA ASP A 112 -17.21 -2.20 -4.98
C ASP A 112 -18.19 -1.03 -5.02
N ALA A 113 -18.83 -0.80 -6.17
CA ALA A 113 -19.69 0.35 -6.44
C ALA A 113 -19.08 1.71 -5.99
N GLY A 114 -17.76 1.86 -6.16
CA GLY A 114 -17.02 3.07 -5.78
C GLY A 114 -16.68 3.21 -4.29
N LYS A 115 -17.07 2.26 -3.44
CA LYS A 115 -16.81 2.27 -1.99
C LYS A 115 -15.81 1.18 -1.61
N TRP A 116 -14.91 1.51 -0.69
CA TRP A 116 -13.97 0.55 -0.11
C TRP A 116 -14.65 -0.26 0.99
N ASN A 117 -14.63 -1.58 0.85
CA ASN A 117 -15.08 -2.55 1.84
C ASN A 117 -13.86 -3.22 2.46
N ILE A 118 -13.84 -3.34 3.79
CA ILE A 118 -12.68 -3.78 4.55
C ILE A 118 -13.02 -5.09 5.25
N TYR A 119 -12.13 -6.07 5.11
CA TYR A 119 -12.30 -7.42 5.60
C TYR A 119 -11.18 -7.73 6.60
N LEU A 120 -11.56 -8.24 7.78
CA LEU A 120 -10.68 -8.65 8.87
C LEU A 120 -10.91 -10.16 9.19
N GLU A 121 -9.97 -10.79 9.90
CA GLU A 121 -9.99 -12.23 10.26
C GLU A 121 -10.01 -13.20 9.07
N SER A 122 -9.52 -12.75 7.91
CA SER A 122 -9.58 -13.56 6.68
C SER A 122 -8.22 -13.96 6.15
N LEU A 123 -7.15 -13.45 6.76
CA LEU A 123 -5.77 -13.73 6.42
C LEU A 123 -4.96 -13.98 7.70
N PRO A 124 -3.86 -14.76 7.65
CA PRO A 124 -3.02 -15.00 8.80
C PRO A 124 -2.45 -13.71 9.40
N ASN A 125 -2.52 -13.58 10.73
CA ASN A 125 -1.88 -12.50 11.46
C ASN A 125 -0.42 -12.85 11.72
N LEU A 126 0.44 -11.83 11.76
CA LEU A 126 1.82 -11.98 12.22
C LEU A 126 1.87 -11.74 13.72
N ILE A 127 2.55 -12.64 14.42
CA ILE A 127 2.81 -12.56 15.85
C ILE A 127 4.27 -12.16 16.00
N ILE A 128 4.51 -10.97 16.58
CA ILE A 128 5.84 -10.39 16.71
C ILE A 128 6.25 -10.47 18.19
N PRO A 129 7.20 -11.34 18.56
CA PRO A 129 7.63 -11.45 19.94
C PRO A 129 8.31 -10.17 20.42
N ARG A 130 8.06 -9.80 21.66
CA ARG A 130 8.75 -8.71 22.35
C ARG A 130 10.10 -9.19 22.87
N LYS A 131 11.06 -8.29 22.87
CA LYS A 131 12.37 -8.57 23.48
C LYS A 131 12.27 -8.47 25.00
N LYS A 132 13.04 -9.29 25.71
CA LYS A 132 13.22 -9.13 27.15
C LYS A 132 14.47 -8.30 27.42
N GLU A 133 14.31 -7.21 28.16
CA GLU A 133 15.40 -6.39 28.67
C GLU A 133 15.28 -6.31 30.20
N ASN A 134 16.34 -6.69 30.91
CA ASN A 134 16.37 -6.72 32.38
C ASN A 134 15.17 -7.46 33.01
N GLY A 135 14.77 -8.59 32.41
CA GLY A 135 13.66 -9.43 32.88
C GLY A 135 12.26 -8.90 32.56
N ARG A 136 12.13 -7.78 31.83
CA ARG A 136 10.84 -7.19 31.43
C ARG A 136 10.69 -7.22 29.91
N PHE A 137 9.46 -7.38 29.42
CA PHE A 137 9.18 -7.26 28.00
C PHE A 137 9.21 -5.79 27.56
N VAL A 138 9.81 -5.55 26.40
CA VAL A 138 9.84 -4.25 25.74
C VAL A 138 8.97 -4.32 24.50
N ALA A 139 7.94 -3.47 24.45
CA ALA A 139 6.99 -3.43 23.36
C ALA A 139 7.67 -3.08 22.03
N ASN A 140 7.28 -3.77 20.95
CA ASN A 140 7.73 -3.42 19.60
C ASN A 140 7.04 -2.13 19.19
N ASN A 141 7.80 -1.09 18.83
CA ASN A 141 7.17 0.13 18.35
C ASN A 141 6.45 -0.10 17.01
N LEU A 142 5.51 0.77 16.66
CA LEU A 142 4.71 0.61 15.45
C LEU A 142 5.56 0.60 14.16
N VAL A 143 6.74 1.23 14.15
CA VAL A 143 7.65 1.21 12.99
C VAL A 143 8.26 -0.18 12.81
N GLN A 144 8.65 -0.85 13.91
CA GLN A 144 9.15 -2.22 13.87
C GLN A 144 8.05 -3.19 13.40
N LEU A 145 6.83 -3.01 13.87
CA LEU A 145 5.67 -3.80 13.41
C LEU A 145 5.42 -3.59 11.91
N ALA A 146 5.44 -2.34 11.44
CA ALA A 146 5.29 -2.03 10.02
C ALA A 146 6.37 -2.73 9.18
N ALA A 147 7.64 -2.59 9.57
CA ALA A 147 8.76 -3.20 8.85
C ALA A 147 8.66 -4.73 8.79
N ALA A 148 8.25 -5.37 9.89
CA ALA A 148 8.04 -6.82 9.93
C ALA A 148 6.90 -7.24 9.00
N GLY A 149 5.76 -6.55 9.05
CA GLY A 149 4.62 -6.83 8.19
C GLY A 149 4.89 -6.60 6.71
N GLU A 150 5.53 -5.48 6.38
CA GLU A 150 5.89 -5.16 5.00
C GLU A 150 6.87 -6.17 4.42
N LYS A 151 7.87 -6.58 5.21
CA LYS A 151 8.81 -7.62 4.81
C LYS A 151 8.11 -8.94 4.51
N GLU A 152 7.11 -9.32 5.30
CA GLU A 152 6.36 -10.56 5.05
C GLU A 152 5.52 -10.46 3.77
N MET A 153 4.77 -9.37 3.63
CA MET A 153 3.93 -9.13 2.46
C MET A 153 4.77 -9.06 1.17
N ASP A 154 5.94 -8.44 1.21
CA ASP A 154 6.81 -8.28 0.05
C ASP A 154 7.33 -9.60 -0.53
N LYS A 155 7.38 -10.67 0.26
CA LYS A 155 7.82 -12.00 -0.23
C LYS A 155 6.92 -12.54 -1.33
N THR A 156 5.65 -12.18 -1.32
CA THR A 156 4.62 -12.77 -2.20
C THR A 156 3.91 -11.72 -3.06
N TYR A 157 3.89 -10.46 -2.62
CA TYR A 157 3.22 -9.36 -3.29
C TYR A 157 3.82 -9.04 -4.67
N LYS A 158 5.14 -9.21 -4.85
CA LYS A 158 5.80 -9.05 -6.15
C LYS A 158 6.15 -10.42 -6.73
N ASN A 159 5.92 -10.60 -8.03
CA ASN A 159 6.37 -11.78 -8.76
C ASN A 159 7.89 -11.72 -9.02
N GLY A 160 8.46 -12.79 -9.59
CA GLY A 160 9.89 -12.88 -9.91
C GLY A 160 10.42 -11.78 -10.86
N ASN A 161 9.52 -11.05 -11.54
CA ASN A 161 9.85 -9.93 -12.41
C ASN A 161 9.72 -8.56 -11.70
N GLY A 162 9.47 -8.54 -10.39
CA GLY A 162 9.28 -7.33 -9.58
C GLY A 162 7.96 -6.60 -9.81
N LYS A 163 7.05 -7.16 -10.62
CA LYS A 163 5.70 -6.61 -10.84
C LYS A 163 4.75 -7.09 -9.75
N VAL A 164 3.67 -6.33 -9.51
CA VAL A 164 2.60 -6.75 -8.60
C VAL A 164 2.06 -8.12 -9.05
N ASN A 165 1.88 -9.01 -8.09
CA ASN A 165 1.30 -10.33 -8.27
C ASN A 165 -0.24 -10.23 -8.17
N ASP A 166 -0.87 -9.74 -9.24
CA ASP A 166 -2.32 -9.53 -9.26
C ASP A 166 -3.13 -10.82 -9.03
N GLU A 167 -2.61 -11.97 -9.48
CA GLU A 167 -3.26 -13.27 -9.23
C GLU A 167 -3.39 -13.56 -7.74
N LEU A 168 -2.35 -13.25 -6.96
CA LEU A 168 -2.36 -13.43 -5.52
C LEU A 168 -3.36 -12.47 -4.86
N VAL A 169 -3.28 -11.17 -5.19
CA VAL A 169 -4.18 -10.16 -4.62
C VAL A 169 -5.64 -10.50 -4.93
N ASN A 170 -5.95 -10.85 -6.17
CA ASN A 170 -7.33 -11.02 -6.63
C ASN A 170 -7.96 -12.32 -6.12
N ARG A 171 -7.17 -13.39 -5.91
CA ARG A 171 -7.67 -14.71 -5.48
C ARG A 171 -8.22 -14.70 -4.05
N GLU A 172 -7.72 -13.81 -3.20
CA GLU A 172 -8.22 -13.69 -1.83
C GLU A 172 -9.68 -13.18 -1.78
N PHE A 173 -10.16 -12.49 -2.82
CA PHE A 173 -11.57 -12.13 -2.91
C PHE A 173 -12.43 -13.31 -3.38
N ASN A 174 -12.88 -14.11 -2.42
CA ASN A 174 -13.70 -15.29 -2.65
C ASN A 174 -14.90 -15.37 -1.68
N ASP A 175 -15.72 -16.41 -1.83
CA ASP A 175 -16.90 -16.62 -0.98
C ASP A 175 -16.55 -16.85 0.48
N ASP A 176 -15.42 -17.50 0.75
CA ASP A 176 -15.00 -17.82 2.11
C ASP A 176 -14.59 -16.55 2.87
N LEU A 177 -13.85 -15.64 2.23
CA LEU A 177 -13.57 -14.30 2.74
C LEU A 177 -14.87 -13.59 3.15
N ARG A 178 -15.87 -13.57 2.26
CA ARG A 178 -17.16 -12.89 2.52
C ARG A 178 -17.90 -13.52 3.69
N LYS A 179 -18.04 -14.85 3.70
CA LYS A 179 -18.68 -15.60 4.80
C LYS A 179 -17.92 -15.45 6.12
N ASN A 180 -16.60 -15.44 6.10
CA ASN A 180 -15.77 -15.20 7.29
C ASN A 180 -16.04 -13.81 7.86
N HIS A 181 -16.11 -12.81 6.99
CA HIS A 181 -16.38 -11.44 7.39
C HIS A 181 -17.79 -11.25 7.94
N GLU A 182 -18.82 -11.84 7.32
CA GLU A 182 -20.18 -11.85 7.87
C GLU A 182 -20.23 -12.49 9.27
N ARG A 183 -19.54 -13.62 9.44
CA ARG A 183 -19.41 -14.26 10.76
C ARG A 183 -18.72 -13.33 11.76
N PHE A 184 -17.62 -12.69 11.37
CA PHE A 184 -16.94 -11.69 12.19
C PHE A 184 -17.89 -10.57 12.65
N LEU A 185 -18.66 -9.97 11.72
CA LEU A 185 -19.62 -8.90 12.02
C LEU A 185 -20.78 -9.36 12.92
N SER A 186 -21.12 -10.64 12.91
CA SER A 186 -22.17 -11.19 13.77
C SER A 186 -21.74 -11.38 15.24
N LYS A 187 -20.42 -11.44 15.51
CA LYS A 187 -19.88 -11.65 16.86
C LYS A 187 -19.91 -10.34 17.66
N LYS A 188 -20.99 -10.09 18.38
CA LYS A 188 -21.07 -8.98 19.35
C LYS A 188 -20.73 -9.46 20.76
N ILE A 189 -20.12 -8.59 21.57
CA ILE A 189 -20.04 -8.84 23.02
C ILE A 189 -21.48 -9.00 23.52
N LYS A 190 -21.77 -10.12 24.19
CA LYS A 190 -23.01 -10.29 24.94
C LYS A 190 -22.83 -9.54 26.26
N ASN A 191 -23.66 -8.53 26.49
CA ASN A 191 -23.75 -7.85 27.78
C ASN A 191 -24.27 -8.80 28.86
#